data_AF-W1I420-F1
#
_entry.id   AF-W1I420-F1
#
_cell.length_a   1.000
_cell.length_b   1.000
_cell.length_c   1.000
_cell.angle_alpha   90.00
_cell.angle_beta   90.00
_cell.angle_gamma   90.00
#
_symmetry.space_group_name_H-M   'P 1'
#
loop_
_entity.id
_entity.type
_entity.pdbx_description
1 polymer ?
#
loop_
_entity_poly.entity_id
_entity_poly.type
_entity_poly.pdbx_seq_one_letter_code
_entity_poly.pdbx_strand_id
1 'polypeptide(L)' 'MSHIEQHSKKPDETRDRIVQLMGDIPRVELFARQSPEGWDVWGNEVECDIDLTVETSPCCG' A
#
# COMPACT_ATOMS: atom_id res chain seq x y z
N MET A 1 22.40 19.55 -6.89
CA MET A 1 22.12 18.20 -6.36
C MET A 1 20.96 17.63 -7.14
N SER A 2 21.23 16.94 -8.25
CA SER A 2 20.18 16.23 -8.99
C SER A 2 19.97 14.88 -8.32
N HIS A 3 18.90 14.75 -7.52
CA HIS A 3 18.45 13.45 -7.04
C HIS A 3 17.96 12.65 -8.24
N ILE A 4 18.86 11.86 -8.83
CA ILE A 4 18.46 10.75 -9.69
C ILE A 4 17.94 9.67 -8.74
N GLU A 5 16.72 9.88 -8.24
CA GLU A 5 15.90 8.79 -7.76
C GLU A 5 15.73 7.86 -8.98
N GLN A 6 16.13 6.60 -8.82
CA GLN A 6 16.12 5.61 -9.90
C GLN A 6 14.78 5.65 -10.66
N HIS A 7 14.86 5.67 -12.00
CA HIS A 7 13.68 5.65 -12.87
C HIS A 7 12.63 4.67 -12.31
N SER A 8 11.42 5.19 -12.03
CA SER A 8 10.26 4.43 -11.53
C SER A 8 10.16 4.20 -10.01
N LYS A 9 10.94 4.85 -9.15
CA LYS A 9 10.58 4.91 -7.72
C LYS A 9 9.46 5.93 -7.52
N LYS A 10 8.29 5.46 -7.06
CA LYS A 10 7.20 6.37 -6.68
C LYS A 10 7.68 7.23 -5.50
N PRO A 11 7.53 8.57 -5.55
CA PRO A 11 7.96 9.42 -4.46
C PRO A 11 7.07 9.20 -3.23
N ASP A 12 7.71 9.08 -2.06
CA ASP A 12 7.05 8.83 -0.78
C ASP A 12 5.97 9.88 -0.46
N GLU A 13 6.17 11.12 -0.92
CA GLU A 13 5.20 12.22 -0.84
C GLU A 13 3.81 11.87 -1.39
N THR A 14 3.73 10.97 -2.38
CA THR A 14 2.44 10.53 -2.94
C THR A 14 1.63 9.77 -1.89
N ARG A 15 2.29 8.94 -1.07
CA ARG A 15 1.62 8.17 -0.01
C ARG A 15 1.11 9.10 1.07
N ASP A 16 1.94 10.06 1.49
CA ASP A 16 1.57 11.07 2.49
C ASP A 16 0.36 11.88 2.04
N ARG A 17 0.34 12.33 0.78
CA ARG A 17 -0.81 13.05 0.21
C ARG A 17 -2.07 12.20 0.18
N ILE A 18 -1.97 10.90 -0.14
CA ILE A 18 -3.13 10.00 -0.13
C ILE A 18 -3.67 9.82 1.30
N VAL A 19 -2.79 9.64 2.29
CA VAL A 19 -3.18 9.53 3.70
C VAL A 19 -3.85 10.82 4.18
N GLN A 20 -3.32 11.99 3.81
CA GLN A 20 -3.91 13.28 4.15
C GLN A 20 -5.30 13.49 3.53
N LEU A 21 -5.51 13.02 2.29
CA LEU A 21 -6.76 13.20 1.57
C LEU A 21 -7.85 12.22 1.99
N MET A 22 -7.47 10.96 2.20
CA MET A 22 -8.41 9.86 2.45
C MET A 22 -8.55 9.51 3.93
N GLY A 23 -7.64 9.99 4.77
CA GLY A 23 -7.57 9.64 6.18
C GLY A 23 -6.99 8.24 6.41
N ASP A 24 -7.17 7.73 7.64
CA ASP A 24 -6.64 6.44 8.06
C ASP A 24 -7.57 5.27 7.68
N ILE A 25 -7.63 4.97 6.39
CA ILE A 25 -8.41 3.86 5.82
C ILE A 25 -7.49 2.77 5.25
N PRO A 26 -7.98 1.53 5.06
CA PRO A 26 -7.22 0.48 4.37
C PRO A 26 -6.82 0.90 2.95
N ARG A 27 -5.55 0.67 2.59
CA ARG A 27 -4.97 1.10 1.31
C ARG A 27 -4.08 0.00 0.77
N VAL A 28 -4.14 -0.23 -0.55
CA VAL A 28 -3.29 -1.20 -1.24
C VAL A 28 -2.47 -0.54 -2.35
N GLU A 29 -1.18 -0.85 -2.42
CA GLU A 29 -0.29 -0.48 -3.52
C GLU A 29 -0.11 -1.66 -4.50
N LEU A 30 -0.56 -1.47 -5.75
CA LEU A 30 -0.41 -2.44 -6.82
C LEU A 30 0.94 -2.30 -7.55
N PHE A 31 1.48 -3.44 -7.96
CA PHE A 31 2.81 -3.62 -8.56
C PHE A 31 3.93 -3.06 -7.70
N ALA A 32 3.77 -3.18 -6.37
CA ALA A 32 4.76 -2.73 -5.42
C ALA A 32 6.05 -3.55 -5.55
N ARG A 33 7.19 -2.89 -5.35
CA ARG A 33 8.51 -3.52 -5.21
C ARG A 33 9.07 -3.40 -3.78
N GLN A 34 8.30 -2.77 -2.91
CA GLN A 34 8.63 -2.44 -1.51
C GLN A 34 7.33 -2.46 -0.70
N SER A 35 7.42 -2.78 0.59
CA SER A 35 6.32 -2.80 1.56
C SER A 35 6.40 -1.61 2.52
N PRO A 36 5.77 -0.46 2.21
CA PRO A 36 5.68 0.64 3.16
C PRO A 36 4.70 0.30 4.29
N GLU A 37 5.03 0.73 5.50
CA GLU A 37 4.18 0.53 6.68
C GLU A 37 2.80 1.20 6.49
N GLY A 38 1.72 0.48 6.85
CA GLY A 38 0.35 0.97 6.72
C GLY A 38 -0.24 0.90 5.30
N TRP A 39 0.44 0.20 4.38
CA TRP A 39 -0.06 -0.12 3.04
C TRP A 39 -0.02 -1.61 2.82
N ASP A 40 -1.15 -2.19 2.41
CA ASP A 40 -1.16 -3.51 1.82
C ASP A 40 -0.40 -3.43 0.49
N VAL A 41 0.38 -4.45 0.15
CA VAL A 41 1.14 -4.47 -1.09
C VAL A 41 0.84 -5.70 -1.91
N TRP A 42 0.74 -5.49 -3.21
CA TRP A 42 0.57 -6.57 -4.17
C TRP A 42 1.52 -6.34 -5.34
N GLY A 43 2.43 -7.28 -5.61
CA GLY A 43 3.39 -7.17 -6.69
C GLY A 43 4.21 -8.44 -6.87
N ASN A 44 4.85 -8.59 -8.03
CA ASN A 44 5.61 -9.80 -8.35
C ASN A 44 7.01 -9.83 -7.70
N GLU A 45 7.46 -8.70 -7.15
CA GLU A 45 8.77 -8.53 -6.52
C GLU A 45 8.66 -8.29 -5.00
N VAL A 46 7.46 -8.44 -4.44
CA VAL A 46 7.21 -8.43 -2.98
C VAL A 46 6.72 -9.81 -2.57
N GLU A 47 7.07 -10.24 -1.36
CA GLU A 47 6.48 -11.47 -0.81
C GLU A 47 4.97 -11.24 -0.63
N CYS A 48 4.16 -12.21 -1.06
CA CYS A 48 2.71 -12.13 -0.92
C CYS A 48 2.34 -12.32 0.56
N ASP A 49 2.24 -11.22 1.30
CA ASP A 49 1.82 -11.23 2.72
C ASP A 49 0.31 -11.02 2.92
N ILE A 50 -0.49 -11.05 1.84
CA ILE A 50 -1.94 -10.79 1.93
C ILE A 50 -2.66 -12.02 2.49
N ASP A 51 -2.85 -12.04 3.81
CA ASP A 51 -3.82 -12.88 4.48
C ASP A 51 -5.23 -12.32 4.26
N LEU A 52 -5.94 -12.84 3.25
CA LEU A 52 -7.36 -12.58 3.04
C LEU A 52 -8.18 -13.31 4.11
N THR A 53 -8.13 -12.85 5.37
CA THR A 53 -9.07 -13.31 6.39
C THR A 53 -10.43 -12.69 6.06
N VAL A 54 -11.32 -13.52 5.51
CA VAL A 54 -12.72 -13.18 5.37
C VAL A 54 -13.30 -13.08 6.78
N GLU A 55 -13.34 -11.86 7.31
CA GLU A 55 -14.15 -11.57 8.50
C GLU A 55 -15.61 -11.77 8.10
N THR A 56 -16.10 -13.00 8.26
CA THR A 56 -17.53 -13.30 8.23
C THR A 56 -18.16 -12.60 9.43
N SER A 57 -18.47 -11.31 9.25
CA SER A 57 -19.34 -10.60 10.17
C SER A 57 -20.65 -11.41 10.24
N PRO A 58 -21.06 -11.92 11.42
CA PRO A 58 -22.28 -12.72 11.49
C PRO A 58 -23.44 -11.79 11.18
N CYS A 59 -24.22 -12.13 10.16
CA CYS A 59 -25.47 -11.46 9.85
C CYS A 59 -26.29 -11.39 11.15
N CYS A 60 -26.58 -10.17 11.61
CA CYS A 60 -27.43 -9.91 12.77
C CYS A 60 -28.80 -10.58 12.50
N GLY A 61 -29.09 -11.66 13.22
CA GLY A 61 -30.41 -12.28 13.30
C GLY A 61 -31.29 -11.58 14.32
#